data_AF-Q388M2-F1
#
_entry.id   AF-Q388M2-F1
#
_cell.length_a   1.000
_cell.length_b   1.000
_cell.length_c   1.000
_cell.angle_alpha   90.00
_cell.angle_beta   90.00
_cell.angle_gamma   90.00
#
_symmetry.space_group_name_H-M   'P 1'
#
loop_
_entity.id
_entity.type
_entity.pdbx_description
1 polymer ?
#
loop_
_entity_poly.entity_id
_entity_poly.type
_entity_poly.pdbx_seq_one_letter_code
_entity_poly.pdbx_strand_id
1 'polypeptide(L)'
;MVLRGVRLRSVAVSCYGSSLTAATRCLSVRTEDFFSKEAISHARRVSWAPHTTEKKQGAFAKLARSNFGDPLPSSFAQEPYFEEEIEAHRKHHRPDVYIYKYNVSPTHFSLRE
;
A
#
# COMPACT_ATOMS: atom_id res chain seq x y z
N MET A 1 6.04 11.66 22.90
CA MET A 1 6.96 12.72 22.45
C MET A 1 8.36 12.11 22.41
N VAL A 2 8.81 11.61 21.25
CA VAL A 2 10.08 10.88 21.13
C VAL A 2 11.10 11.80 20.47
N LEU A 3 12.13 12.21 21.23
CA LEU A 3 13.20 13.10 20.78
C LEU A 3 13.98 12.48 19.61
N ARG A 4 13.89 13.10 18.42
CA ARG A 4 14.81 12.83 17.31
C ARG A 4 16.14 13.55 17.61
N GLY A 5 17.04 12.89 18.32
CA GLY A 5 18.42 13.37 18.51
C GLY A 5 19.33 12.92 17.37
N VAL A 6 19.69 13.83 16.46
CA VAL A 6 20.80 13.62 15.53
C VAL A 6 22.08 13.98 16.28
N ARG A 7 22.94 13.00 16.58
CA ARG A 7 24.32 13.26 17.02
C ARG A 7 25.22 13.30 15.79
N LEU A 8 25.67 14.50 15.45
CA LEU A 8 26.75 14.70 14.48
C LEU A 8 28.08 14.32 15.17
N ARG A 9 28.79 13.34 14.62
CA ARG A 9 30.21 13.12 14.95
C ARG A 9 31.03 13.66 13.78
N SER A 10 31.78 14.74 14.02
CA SER A 10 32.82 15.19 13.10
C SER A 10 34.09 14.38 13.37
N VAL A 11 34.55 13.60 12.40
CA VAL A 11 35.88 13.00 12.44
C VAL A 11 36.79 13.91 11.60
N ALA A 12 37.69 14.63 12.26
CA ALA A 12 38.71 15.43 11.59
C ALA A 12 39.88 14.52 11.22
N VAL A 13 40.06 14.25 9.92
CA VAL A 13 41.23 13.56 9.39
C VAL A 13 42.18 14.63 8.84
N SER A 14 43.17 15.02 9.66
CA SER A 14 44.32 15.84 9.22
C SER A 14 45.33 14.88 8.59
N CYS A 15 45.69 14.98 7.31
CA CYS A 15 46.73 15.91 6.83
C CYS A 15 46.35 16.77 5.60
N TYR A 16 45.12 16.70 5.09
CA TYR A 16 44.57 17.63 4.09
C TYR A 16 43.10 17.86 4.44
N GLY A 17 42.76 19.05 4.93
CA GLY A 17 41.59 19.33 5.79
C GLY A 17 40.20 19.10 5.19
N SER A 18 39.79 17.84 5.05
CA SER A 18 38.39 17.44 4.84
C SER A 18 37.83 16.84 6.12
N SER A 19 36.93 17.55 6.80
CA SER A 19 36.16 16.99 7.92
C SER A 19 35.01 16.14 7.37
N LEU A 20 35.02 14.84 7.66
CA LEU A 20 33.90 13.96 7.34
C LEU A 20 32.92 13.99 8.52
N THR A 21 31.79 14.69 8.34
CA THR A 21 30.68 14.65 9.30
C THR A 21 29.89 13.36 9.08
N ALA A 22 30.14 12.36 9.91
CA ALA A 22 29.33 11.16 9.96
C ALA A 22 28.11 11.44 10.87
N ALA A 23 26.92 11.52 10.28
CA ALA A 23 25.68 11.54 11.04
C ALA A 23 25.31 10.10 11.41
N THR A 24 25.67 9.66 12.61
CA THR A 24 25.10 8.42 13.17
C THR A 24 23.67 8.70 13.58
N ARG A 25 22.69 8.16 12.85
CA ARG A 25 21.29 8.20 13.26
C ARG A 25 21.11 7.30 14.48
N CYS A 26 20.87 7.90 15.65
CA CYS A 26 20.45 7.14 16.82
C CYS A 26 19.01 6.66 16.58
N LEU A 27 18.86 5.37 16.27
CA LEU A 27 17.56 4.72 16.26
C LEU A 27 17.26 4.26 17.69
N SER A 28 16.08 4.59 18.20
CA SER A 28 15.54 4.05 19.45
C SER A 28 14.48 3.01 19.11
N VAL A 29 14.07 2.23 20.10
CA VAL A 29 12.86 1.40 20.02
C VAL A 29 11.67 2.30 19.69
N ARG A 30 10.88 1.93 18.66
CA ARG A 30 9.67 2.63 18.22
C ARG A 30 8.47 1.69 18.22
N THR A 31 7.28 2.26 18.31
CA THR A 31 6.03 1.50 18.15
C THR A 31 5.90 0.87 16.77
N GLU A 32 6.57 1.44 15.76
CA GLU A 32 6.69 0.87 14.41
C GLU A 32 7.42 -0.48 14.41
N ASP A 33 8.31 -0.71 15.38
CA ASP A 33 9.03 -1.98 15.53
C ASP A 33 8.18 -3.04 16.25
N PHE A 34 7.15 -2.62 17.01
CA PHE A 34 6.29 -3.53 17.78
C PHE A 34 5.16 -4.14 16.95
N PHE A 35 4.61 -3.38 16.01
CA PHE A 35 3.40 -3.76 15.29
C PHE A 35 3.65 -3.82 13.78
N SER A 36 3.64 -5.02 13.23
CA SER A 36 3.71 -5.23 11.79
C SER A 36 2.38 -4.87 11.13
N LYS A 37 2.46 -4.25 9.95
CA LYS A 37 1.28 -3.89 9.14
C LYS A 37 0.90 -5.05 8.22
N GLU A 38 -0.35 -5.05 7.77
CA GLU A 38 -0.85 -6.03 6.80
C GLU A 38 -0.13 -5.91 5.44
N ALA A 39 0.36 -7.05 4.94
CA ALA A 39 0.92 -7.18 3.60
C ALA A 39 -0.20 -7.33 2.55
N ILE A 40 -0.79 -6.21 2.15
CA ILE A 40 -1.87 -6.15 1.15
C ILE A 40 -1.48 -5.27 -0.04
N SER A 41 -1.76 -5.77 -1.25
CA SER A 41 -1.51 -5.03 -2.50
C SER A 41 -2.40 -3.79 -2.61
N HIS A 42 -1.97 -2.82 -3.43
CA HIS A 42 -2.72 -1.57 -3.60
C HIS A 42 -4.14 -1.81 -4.13
N ALA A 43 -4.31 -2.65 -5.15
CA ALA A 43 -5.62 -2.96 -5.73
C ALA A 43 -6.59 -3.64 -4.74
N ARG A 44 -6.07 -4.44 -3.80
CA ARG A 44 -6.89 -5.11 -2.76
C ARG A 44 -7.21 -4.18 -1.57
N ARG A 45 -6.39 -3.15 -1.35
CA ARG A 45 -6.55 -2.20 -0.25
C ARG A 45 -7.67 -1.22 -0.56
N VAL A 46 -8.58 -1.05 0.39
CA VAL A 46 -9.76 -0.18 0.20
C VAL A 46 -9.39 1.30 0.29
N SER A 47 -8.51 1.68 1.22
CA SER A 47 -8.01 3.05 1.35
C SER A 47 -6.70 3.12 2.13
N TRP A 48 -6.00 4.26 2.06
CA TRP A 48 -4.78 4.52 2.84
C TRP A 48 -5.03 5.35 4.11
N ALA A 49 -6.30 5.53 4.50
CA ALA A 49 -6.63 6.19 5.75
C ALA A 49 -6.05 5.42 6.95
N PRO A 50 -5.58 6.10 8.02
CA PRO A 50 -5.09 5.43 9.22
C PRO A 50 -6.11 4.44 9.82
N HIS A 51 -7.40 4.78 9.74
CA HIS A 51 -8.50 3.96 10.26
C HIS A 51 -8.80 2.69 9.43
N THR A 52 -8.33 2.61 8.19
CA THR A 52 -8.46 1.42 7.32
C THR A 52 -7.13 0.71 7.12
N THR A 53 -6.12 1.02 7.94
CA THR A 53 -4.80 0.39 7.86
C THR A 53 -4.82 -1.04 8.41
N GLU A 54 -5.71 -1.30 9.36
CA GLU A 54 -5.88 -2.62 9.98
C GLU A 54 -6.65 -3.61 9.08
N LYS A 55 -6.40 -4.91 9.27
CA LYS A 55 -7.03 -5.99 8.49
C LYS A 55 -8.56 -5.91 8.56
N LYS A 56 -9.25 -6.19 7.45
CA LYS A 56 -10.73 -6.20 7.36
C LYS A 56 -11.40 -7.09 8.43
N GLN A 57 -10.78 -8.23 8.75
CA GLN A 57 -11.27 -9.16 9.78
C GLN A 57 -11.32 -8.55 11.20
N GLY A 58 -10.54 -7.50 11.47
CA GLY A 58 -10.51 -6.83 12.76
C GLY A 58 -11.87 -6.20 13.13
N ALA A 59 -12.66 -5.79 12.15
CA ALA A 59 -14.02 -5.30 12.38
C ALA A 59 -14.93 -6.42 12.93
N PHE A 60 -14.83 -7.63 12.38
CA PHE A 60 -15.61 -8.79 12.83
C PHE A 60 -15.11 -9.32 14.18
N ALA A 61 -13.80 -9.37 14.41
CA ALA A 61 -13.22 -9.72 15.70
C ALA A 61 -13.69 -8.76 16.80
N LYS A 62 -13.66 -7.46 16.52
CA LYS A 62 -14.18 -6.42 17.42
C LYS A 62 -15.67 -6.59 17.69
N LEU A 63 -16.47 -6.88 16.65
CA LEU A 63 -17.91 -7.11 16.78
C LEU A 63 -18.22 -8.32 17.67
N ALA A 64 -17.50 -9.43 17.46
CA ALA A 64 -17.67 -10.67 18.22
C ALA A 64 -17.04 -10.61 19.62
N ARG A 65 -16.21 -9.60 19.92
CA ARG A 65 -15.34 -9.52 21.11
C ARG A 65 -14.51 -10.79 21.31
N SER A 66 -14.12 -11.42 20.20
CA SER A 66 -13.32 -12.63 20.15
C SER A 66 -12.20 -12.47 19.15
N ASN A 67 -11.12 -13.22 19.35
CA ASN A 67 -10.05 -13.30 18.38
C ASN A 67 -10.25 -14.57 17.54
N PHE A 68 -10.27 -14.39 16.23
CA PHE A 68 -10.15 -15.51 15.30
C PHE A 68 -8.65 -15.78 15.09
N GLY A 69 -8.28 -17.03 14.85
CA GLY A 69 -6.94 -17.32 14.35
C GLY A 69 -6.71 -16.56 13.05
N ASP A 70 -5.49 -16.08 12.82
CA ASP A 70 -5.16 -15.45 11.55
C ASP A 70 -5.36 -16.49 10.43
N PRO A 71 -6.30 -16.28 9.50
CA PRO A 71 -6.45 -17.18 8.38
C PRO A 71 -5.13 -17.17 7.61
N LEU A 72 -4.65 -18.36 7.22
CA LEU A 72 -3.51 -18.46 6.33
C LEU A 72 -3.77 -17.52 5.14
N PRO A 73 -2.77 -16.72 4.73
CA PRO A 73 -2.94 -15.81 3.61
C PRO A 73 -3.45 -16.63 2.43
N SER A 74 -4.57 -16.22 1.83
CA SER A 74 -5.09 -16.84 0.62
C SER A 74 -3.95 -16.84 -0.40
N SER A 75 -3.36 -18.02 -0.65
CA SER A 75 -2.28 -18.14 -1.62
C SER A 75 -2.85 -17.79 -2.98
N PHE A 76 -2.14 -16.94 -3.72
CA PHE A 76 -2.49 -16.72 -5.12
C PHE A 76 -2.38 -18.05 -5.87
N ALA A 77 -3.27 -18.26 -6.85
CA ALA A 77 -3.07 -19.32 -7.83
C ALA A 77 -1.74 -19.11 -8.57
N GLN A 78 -1.21 -20.18 -9.19
CA GLN A 78 0.00 -20.08 -10.00
C GLN A 78 -0.13 -19.04 -11.11
N GLU A 79 -1.34 -18.92 -11.68
CA GLU A 79 -1.68 -17.96 -12.72
C GLU A 79 -2.91 -17.12 -12.30
N PRO A 80 -2.71 -16.04 -11.53
CA PRO A 80 -3.80 -15.26 -10.96
C PRO A 80 -4.25 -14.15 -11.92
N TYR A 81 -4.85 -14.52 -13.05
CA TYR A 81 -5.39 -13.57 -14.02
C TYR A 81 -6.73 -12.98 -13.56
N PHE A 82 -6.88 -11.66 -13.68
CA PHE A 82 -8.12 -10.94 -13.42
C PHE A 82 -8.43 -10.01 -14.58
N GLU A 83 -9.70 -9.89 -14.95
CA GLU A 83 -10.15 -8.86 -15.88
C GLU A 83 -10.11 -7.48 -15.21
N GLU A 84 -9.81 -6.44 -15.98
CA GLU A 84 -9.78 -5.06 -15.48
C GLU A 84 -11.13 -4.65 -14.88
N GLU A 85 -11.11 -4.14 -13.64
CA GLU A 85 -12.31 -3.61 -13.02
C GLU A 85 -12.70 -2.24 -13.57
N ILE A 86 -13.93 -2.14 -14.06
CA ILE A 86 -14.54 -0.89 -14.52
C ILE A 86 -15.47 -0.37 -13.42
N GLU A 87 -15.51 0.95 -13.24
CA GLU A 87 -16.44 1.63 -12.34
C GLU A 87 -17.87 1.10 -12.49
N ALA A 88 -18.49 0.71 -11.38
CA ALA A 88 -19.73 -0.06 -11.37
C ALA A 88 -20.84 0.58 -12.21
N HIS A 89 -21.07 1.89 -12.08
CA HIS A 89 -22.11 2.58 -12.87
C HIS A 89 -21.83 2.51 -14.37
N ARG A 90 -20.58 2.79 -14.77
CA ARG A 90 -20.16 2.76 -16.17
C ARG A 90 -20.21 1.35 -16.75
N LYS A 91 -19.90 0.31 -15.96
CA LYS A 91 -19.97 -1.10 -16.40
C LYS A 91 -21.40 -1.53 -16.73
N HIS A 92 -22.39 -1.13 -15.93
CA HIS A 92 -23.79 -1.53 -16.11
C HIS A 92 -24.53 -0.67 -17.14
N HIS A 93 -24.14 0.59 -17.31
CA HIS A 93 -24.73 1.52 -18.27
C HIS A 93 -23.69 1.99 -19.30
N ARG A 94 -23.14 1.03 -20.08
CA ARG A 94 -22.20 1.36 -21.15
C ARG A 94 -22.95 1.92 -22.36
N PRO A 95 -22.67 3.15 -22.80
CA PRO A 95 -23.28 3.68 -24.02
C PRO A 95 -22.74 2.91 -25.24
N ASP A 96 -23.62 2.53 -26.17
CA ASP A 96 -23.23 1.93 -27.47
C ASP A 96 -22.83 3.04 -28.46
N VAL A 97 -21.63 3.59 -28.23
CA VAL A 97 -21.03 4.60 -29.09
C VAL A 97 -19.82 3.97 -29.76
N TYR A 98 -19.74 4.10 -31.09
CA TYR A 98 -18.63 3.55 -31.88
C TYR A 98 -18.15 4.55 -32.93
N ILE A 99 -16.86 4.44 -33.27
CA ILE A 99 -16.21 5.18 -34.35
C ILE A 99 -15.52 4.16 -35.26
N TYR A 100 -15.99 4.05 -36.50
CA TYR A 100 -15.54 3.03 -37.46
C TYR A 100 -15.65 1.61 -36.89
N LYS A 101 -14.53 1.00 -36.47
CA LYS A 101 -14.45 -0.37 -35.88
C LYS A 101 -14.17 -0.40 -34.38
N TYR A 102 -14.21 0.76 -33.71
CA TYR A 102 -13.86 0.88 -32.30
C TYR A 102 -15.06 1.31 -31.48
N ASN A 103 -15.33 0.62 -30.37
CA ASN A 103 -16.25 1.09 -29.34
C ASN A 103 -15.54 2.16 -28.50
N VAL A 104 -16.24 3.26 -28.26
CA VAL A 104 -15.72 4.44 -27.57
C VAL A 104 -16.60 4.73 -26.35
N SER A 105 -16.02 4.57 -25.16
CA SER A 105 -16.63 5.01 -23.91
C SER A 105 -15.85 6.22 -23.36
N PRO A 106 -16.43 7.03 -22.46
CA PRO A 106 -15.70 8.14 -21.83
C PRO A 106 -14.40 7.73 -21.09
N THR A 107 -14.22 6.44 -20.80
CA THR A 107 -13.06 5.91 -20.05
C THR A 107 -12.30 4.79 -20.74
N HIS A 108 -12.87 4.12 -21.75
CA HIS A 108 -12.28 2.93 -22.36
C HIS A 108 -12.49 2.94 -23.87
N PHE A 109 -11.53 2.36 -24.59
CA PHE A 109 -11.67 2.00 -25.99
C PHE A 109 -11.66 0.47 -26.10
N SER A 110 -12.46 -0.08 -27.01
CA SER A 110 -12.34 -1.50 -27.38
C SER A 110 -12.51 -1.70 -28.88
N LEU A 111 -11.92 -2.76 -29.42
CA LEU A 111 -12.16 -3.19 -30.79
C LEU A 111 -13.55 -3.84 -30.85
N ARG A 112 -14.33 -3.49 -31.87
CA ARG A 112 -15.61 -4.15 -32.19
C ARG A 112 -15.36 -5.16 -33.30
N GLU A 113 -15.94 -6.35 -33.15
CA GLU A 113 -15.99 -7.39 -34.20
C GLU A 113 -16.91 -6.99 -35.36
#